data_AF-A0A286Q5P2-F1
#
_entry.id   AF-A0A286Q5P2-F1
#
_cell.length_a   1.000
_cell.length_b   1.000
_cell.length_c   1.000
_cell.angle_alpha   90.00
_cell.angle_beta   90.00
_cell.angle_gamma   90.00
#
_symmetry.space_group_name_H-M   'P 1'
#
loop_
_entity.id
_entity.type
_entity.pdbx_description
1 polymer ?
#
loop_
_entity_poly.entity_id
_entity_poly.type
_entity_poly.pdbx_seq_one_letter_code
_entity_poly.pdbx_strand_id
1 'polypeptide(L)'
;MTRRSIKIESAEPNLQTPRTSKIQNSKKKTKIFKSEDVVRVAWSVKTFDEDRYVKVSMNGLFVQLGNFSSFKTIDELYPEIRNIVDSKGLIVAKRKSRNSGLAYCKDKGIMIPA
;
A
#
# COMPACT_ATOMS: atom_id res chain seq x y z
N MET A 1 -34.73 -68.02 -32.54
CA MET A 1 -33.95 -66.78 -32.33
C MET A 1 -34.92 -65.63 -32.16
N THR A 2 -35.22 -65.24 -30.92
CA THR A 2 -36.40 -64.44 -30.55
C THR A 2 -35.99 -62.99 -30.30
N ARG A 3 -36.46 -62.07 -31.15
CA ARG A 3 -36.20 -60.63 -31.05
C ARG A 3 -37.03 -60.03 -29.90
N ARG A 4 -36.34 -59.44 -28.91
CA ARG A 4 -36.94 -58.64 -27.83
C ARG A 4 -37.04 -57.19 -28.28
N SER A 5 -38.25 -56.65 -28.38
CA SER A 5 -38.52 -55.22 -28.58
C SER A 5 -38.58 -54.53 -27.21
N ILE A 6 -37.83 -53.44 -27.08
CA ILE A 6 -37.56 -52.70 -25.83
C ILE A 6 -38.55 -51.53 -25.72
N LYS A 7 -39.09 -51.35 -24.50
CA LYS A 7 -39.95 -50.24 -24.06
C LYS A 7 -39.21 -48.90 -24.20
N ILE A 8 -39.90 -47.90 -24.74
CA ILE A 8 -39.44 -46.50 -24.79
C ILE A 8 -39.93 -45.83 -23.50
N GLU A 9 -38.99 -45.39 -22.66
CA GLU A 9 -39.25 -44.66 -21.42
C GLU A 9 -38.76 -43.22 -21.62
N SER A 10 -39.68 -42.28 -21.47
CA SER A 10 -39.51 -40.84 -21.67
C SER A 10 -38.71 -40.21 -20.53
N ALA A 11 -37.54 -39.65 -20.84
CA ALA A 11 -36.71 -38.89 -19.91
C ALA A 11 -36.79 -37.38 -20.21
N GLU A 12 -37.14 -36.60 -19.18
CA GLU A 12 -37.23 -35.13 -19.19
C GLU A 12 -35.83 -34.47 -19.28
N PRO A 13 -35.65 -33.32 -19.96
CA PRO A 13 -34.37 -32.63 -20.01
C PRO A 13 -34.09 -31.83 -18.73
N ASN A 14 -33.02 -32.21 -18.03
CA ASN A 14 -32.47 -31.55 -16.85
C ASN A 14 -31.78 -30.22 -17.25
N LEU A 15 -32.40 -29.07 -16.93
CA LEU A 15 -31.81 -27.74 -17.12
C LEU A 15 -30.63 -27.53 -16.16
N GLN A 16 -29.40 -27.74 -16.63
CA GLN A 16 -28.19 -27.27 -15.96
C GLN A 16 -27.95 -25.80 -16.26
N THR A 17 -28.22 -24.94 -15.29
CA THR A 17 -27.82 -23.52 -15.32
C THR A 17 -26.29 -23.39 -15.23
N PRO A 18 -25.63 -22.56 -16.05
CA PRO A 18 -24.19 -22.39 -16.02
C PRO A 18 -23.76 -21.69 -14.72
N ARG A 19 -22.85 -22.33 -13.97
CA ARG A 19 -22.18 -21.73 -12.81
C ARG A 19 -21.29 -20.60 -13.30
N THR A 20 -21.77 -19.36 -13.23
CA THR A 20 -20.92 -18.17 -13.33
C THR A 20 -19.97 -18.15 -12.14
N SER A 21 -18.74 -18.61 -12.35
CA SER A 21 -17.62 -18.37 -11.44
C SER A 21 -17.37 -16.87 -11.39
N LYS A 22 -17.91 -16.19 -10.37
CA LYS A 22 -17.53 -14.81 -10.05
C LYS A 22 -16.04 -14.80 -9.74
N ILE A 23 -15.23 -14.36 -10.71
CA ILE A 23 -13.84 -13.98 -10.49
C ILE A 23 -13.88 -12.82 -9.50
N GLN A 24 -13.73 -13.11 -8.22
CA GLN A 24 -13.54 -12.09 -7.18
C GLN A 24 -12.15 -11.50 -7.38
N ASN A 25 -12.07 -10.46 -8.21
CA ASN A 25 -10.90 -9.60 -8.29
C ASN A 25 -10.80 -8.84 -6.95
N SER A 26 -10.16 -9.45 -5.94
CA SER A 26 -9.84 -8.78 -4.69
C SER A 26 -8.76 -7.73 -5.00
N LYS A 27 -9.18 -6.54 -5.43
CA LYS A 27 -8.30 -5.36 -5.51
C LYS A 27 -7.80 -5.12 -4.08
N LYS A 28 -6.57 -5.58 -3.77
CA LYS A 28 -5.90 -5.31 -2.50
C LYS A 28 -5.81 -3.79 -2.37
N LYS A 29 -6.71 -3.17 -1.59
CA LYS A 29 -6.71 -1.72 -1.34
C LYS A 29 -5.34 -1.36 -0.78
N THR A 30 -4.54 -0.63 -1.55
CA THR A 30 -3.27 -0.09 -1.05
C THR A 30 -3.64 0.92 0.03
N LYS A 31 -3.31 0.60 1.30
CA LYS A 31 -3.55 1.53 2.40
C LYS A 31 -2.77 2.81 2.10
N ILE A 32 -3.43 3.96 2.20
CA ILE A 32 -2.79 5.27 2.09
C ILE A 32 -2.27 5.61 3.48
N PHE A 33 -1.00 6.01 3.55
CA PHE A 33 -0.32 6.46 4.75
C PHE A 33 -0.73 7.90 4.99
N LYS A 34 -1.36 8.23 6.12
CA LYS A 34 -1.81 9.59 6.43
C LYS A 34 -0.75 10.38 7.21
N SER A 35 -0.92 11.69 7.37
CA SER A 35 -0.03 12.54 8.17
C SER A 35 0.10 12.05 9.62
N GLU A 36 -0.99 11.58 10.23
CA GLU A 36 -0.97 11.04 11.60
C GLU A 36 -0.15 9.74 11.69
N ASP A 37 -0.15 8.92 10.65
CA ASP A 37 0.70 7.73 10.56
C ASP A 37 2.18 8.15 10.48
N VAL A 38 2.50 9.27 9.82
CA VAL A 38 3.87 9.80 9.72
C VAL A 38 4.37 10.22 11.10
N VAL A 39 3.58 10.98 11.84
CA VAL A 39 3.96 11.40 13.20
C VAL A 39 4.27 10.19 14.08
N ARG A 40 3.52 9.10 13.96
CA ARG A 40 3.71 7.91 14.79
C ARG A 40 4.91 7.06 14.41
N VAL A 41 5.16 6.87 13.12
CA VAL A 41 6.11 5.85 12.63
C VAL A 41 7.41 6.45 12.09
N ALA A 42 7.38 7.70 11.60
CA ALA A 42 8.56 8.28 10.97
C ALA A 42 9.65 8.60 11.99
N TRP A 43 10.85 8.15 11.66
CA TRP A 43 12.09 8.55 12.32
C TRP A 43 12.88 9.53 11.46
N SER A 44 12.96 9.24 10.15
CA SER A 44 13.45 10.19 9.16
C SER A 44 12.60 10.20 7.91
N VAL A 45 12.67 11.33 7.20
CA VAL A 45 11.87 11.62 6.01
C VAL A 45 12.83 12.09 4.93
N LYS A 46 12.68 11.55 3.71
CA LYS A 46 13.38 12.06 2.52
C LYS A 46 12.36 12.75 1.61
N THR A 47 12.66 13.96 1.17
CA THR A 47 11.81 14.72 0.24
C THR A 47 12.13 14.36 -1.22
N PHE A 48 11.35 14.90 -2.17
CA PHE A 48 11.66 14.78 -3.59
C PHE A 48 12.93 15.54 -4.00
N ASP A 49 13.27 16.59 -3.27
CA ASP A 49 14.45 17.45 -3.51
C ASP A 49 15.71 16.92 -2.80
N GLU A 50 15.64 15.65 -2.38
CA GLU A 50 16.70 14.90 -1.72
C GLU A 50 17.07 15.33 -0.31
N ASP A 51 16.40 16.36 0.22
CA ASP A 51 16.54 16.75 1.62
C ASP A 51 16.13 15.64 2.57
N ARG A 52 16.89 15.53 3.67
CA ARG A 52 16.63 14.58 4.74
C ARG A 52 16.23 15.33 6.00
N TYR A 53 15.11 14.94 6.56
CA TYR A 53 14.56 15.48 7.80
C TYR A 53 14.53 14.41 8.87
N VAL A 54 14.86 14.77 10.11
CA VAL A 54 14.85 13.85 11.26
C VAL A 54 13.84 14.33 12.28
N LYS A 55 13.08 13.38 12.84
CA LYS A 55 12.09 13.67 13.86
C LYS A 55 12.80 14.06 15.17
N VAL A 56 12.44 15.23 15.71
CA VAL A 56 13.03 15.76 16.95
C VAL A 56 12.05 15.67 18.12
N SER A 57 10.75 15.72 17.84
CA SER A 57 9.70 15.67 18.87
C SER A 57 8.59 14.71 18.50
N MET A 58 7.95 14.15 19.53
CA MET A 58 6.76 13.31 19.40
C MET A 58 5.55 14.07 18.82
N ASN A 59 5.59 15.40 18.85
CA ASN A 59 4.56 16.28 18.27
C ASN A 59 4.64 16.39 16.74
N GLY A 60 5.56 15.65 16.09
CA GLY A 60 5.71 15.69 14.63
C GLY A 60 6.55 16.87 14.14
N LEU A 61 7.50 17.33 14.96
CA LEU A 61 8.49 18.33 14.57
C LEU A 61 9.71 17.67 13.95
N PHE A 62 10.15 18.19 12.80
CA PHE A 62 11.28 17.68 12.05
C PHE A 62 12.33 18.78 11.82
N VAL A 63 13.60 18.39 11.81
CA VAL A 63 14.73 19.27 11.49
C VAL A 63 15.46 18.75 10.26
N GLN A 64 15.91 19.66 9.39
CA GLN A 64 16.70 19.31 8.21
C GLN A 64 18.13 18.93 8.60
N LEU A 65 18.62 17.80 8.09
CA LEU A 65 20.01 17.40 8.26
C LEU A 65 20.92 18.37 7.51
N GLY A 66 21.89 18.96 8.21
CA GLY A 66 22.79 19.98 7.64
C GLY A 66 22.29 21.42 7.76
N ASN A 67 21.01 21.64 8.12
CA ASN A 67 20.46 22.95 8.46
C ASN A 67 19.58 22.87 9.71
N PHE A 68 20.24 22.90 10.87
CA PHE A 68 19.59 22.72 12.18
C PHE A 68 18.75 23.92 12.64
N SER A 69 18.71 25.00 11.87
CA SER A 69 17.84 26.16 12.12
C SER A 69 16.48 26.03 11.44
N SER A 70 16.34 25.10 10.49
CA SER A 70 15.12 24.89 9.71
C SER A 70 14.27 23.78 10.31
N PHE A 71 13.32 24.17 11.16
CA PHE A 71 12.30 23.27 11.69
C PHE A 71 11.06 23.32 10.81
N LYS A 72 10.56 22.14 10.42
CA LYS A 72 9.30 21.99 9.71
C LYS A 72 8.35 21.09 10.49
N THR A 73 7.08 21.42 10.44
CA THR A 73 6.01 20.55 10.95
C THR A 73 5.70 19.44 9.96
N ILE A 74 5.03 18.39 10.43
CA ILE A 74 4.62 17.30 9.55
C ILE A 74 3.70 17.79 8.42
N ASP A 75 2.81 18.75 8.68
CA ASP A 75 1.82 19.20 7.70
C ASP A 75 2.49 19.94 6.53
N GLU A 76 3.52 20.74 6.82
CA GLU A 76 4.36 21.40 5.83
C GLU A 76 5.20 20.41 5.03
N LEU A 77 5.74 19.39 5.71
CA LEU A 77 6.63 18.42 5.10
C LEU A 77 5.88 17.37 4.28
N TYR A 78 4.66 17.00 4.71
CA TYR A 78 3.85 15.93 4.13
C TYR A 78 3.69 15.97 2.60
N PRO A 79 3.41 17.12 1.94
CA PRO A 79 3.36 17.18 0.47
C PRO A 79 4.71 16.91 -0.20
N GLU A 80 5.82 17.22 0.46
CA GLU A 80 7.18 17.08 -0.05
C GLU A 80 7.76 15.66 0.15
N ILE A 81 7.10 14.80 0.94
CA ILE A 81 7.62 13.47 1.30
C ILE A 81 7.70 12.55 0.08
N ARG A 82 8.91 12.08 -0.20
CA ARG A 82 9.17 10.96 -1.13
C ARG A 82 9.15 9.63 -0.41
N ASN A 83 9.88 9.52 0.71
CA ASN A 83 10.06 8.29 1.46
C ASN A 83 10.01 8.57 2.97
N ILE A 84 9.47 7.62 3.74
CA ILE A 84 9.51 7.62 5.20
C ILE A 84 10.30 6.42 5.67
N VAL A 85 11.18 6.66 6.64
CA VAL A 85 12.05 5.67 7.26
C VAL A 85 11.70 5.53 8.74
N ASP A 86 11.57 4.29 9.21
CA ASP A 86 11.36 3.95 10.63
C ASP A 86 12.69 4.01 11.41
N SER A 87 12.61 3.95 12.74
CA SER A 87 13.72 3.84 13.70
C SER A 87 14.78 2.79 13.34
N LYS A 88 14.39 1.74 12.61
CA LYS A 88 15.27 0.66 12.14
C LYS A 88 15.97 0.94 10.82
N GLY A 89 15.79 2.13 10.22
CA GLY A 89 16.35 2.45 8.91
C GLY A 89 15.57 1.85 7.72
N LEU A 90 14.37 1.32 7.94
CA LEU A 90 13.54 0.67 6.91
C LEU A 90 12.55 1.65 6.30
N ILE A 91 12.42 1.62 4.97
CA ILE A 91 11.41 2.44 4.29
C ILE A 91 10.02 1.85 4.49
N VAL A 92 9.17 2.54 5.26
CA VAL A 92 7.81 2.10 5.58
C VAL A 92 6.75 2.66 4.65
N ALA A 93 7.03 3.79 4.01
CA ALA A 93 6.12 4.42 3.06
C ALA A 93 6.89 5.12 1.95
N LYS A 94 6.31 5.12 0.75
CA LYS A 94 6.86 5.76 -0.44
C LYS A 94 5.77 6.44 -1.24
N ARG A 95 6.09 7.59 -1.82
CA ARG A 95 5.24 8.34 -2.74
C ARG A 95 5.87 8.34 -4.13
N LYS A 96 5.16 7.90 -5.17
CA LYS A 96 5.75 7.75 -6.52
C LYS A 96 6.04 9.11 -7.18
N SER A 97 5.12 10.05 -7.05
CA SER A 97 5.18 11.42 -7.59
C SER A 97 4.57 12.41 -6.60
N ARG A 98 4.88 13.72 -6.72
CA ARG A 98 4.35 14.78 -5.83
C ARG A 98 2.82 14.74 -5.69
N ASN A 99 2.13 14.42 -6.78
CA ASN A 99 0.65 14.39 -6.85
C ASN A 99 0.04 13.04 -6.43
N SER A 100 0.85 12.04 -6.10
CA SER A 100 0.37 10.72 -5.66
C SER A 100 0.23 10.65 -4.15
N GLY A 101 -0.66 9.77 -3.67
CA GLY A 101 -0.75 9.47 -2.25
C GLY A 101 0.52 8.79 -1.73
N LEU A 102 0.85 9.05 -0.47
CA LEU A 102 1.91 8.34 0.24
C LEU A 102 1.41 6.92 0.55
N ALA A 103 2.01 5.91 -0.08
CA ALA A 103 1.54 4.53 0.04
C ALA A 103 2.44 3.74 1.00
N TYR A 104 1.83 2.84 1.78
CA TYR A 104 2.60 1.88 2.57
C TYR A 104 3.48 1.02 1.66
N CYS A 105 4.76 0.90 2.00
CA CYS A 105 5.67 0.00 1.32
C CYS A 105 5.42 -1.42 1.86
N LYS A 106 4.95 -2.32 0.98
CA LYS A 106 4.70 -3.73 1.35
C LYS A 106 6.02 -4.47 1.61
N ASP A 107 7.07 -4.08 0.90
CA ASP A 107 8.40 -4.64 1.02
C ASP A 107 9.20 -3.81 2.05
N LYS A 108 9.09 -4.18 3.33
CA LYS A 108 9.82 -3.56 4.45
C LYS A 108 11.35 -3.76 4.38
N GLY A 109 11.89 -4.23 3.25
CA GLY A 109 13.27 -4.73 3.13
C GLY A 109 14.27 -3.78 2.49
N ILE A 110 13.86 -2.62 1.97
CA ILE A 110 14.82 -1.68 1.37
C ILE A 110 15.39 -0.80 2.47
N MET A 111 16.54 -1.22 2.99
CA MET A 111 17.41 -0.42 3.85
C MET A 111 18.02 0.70 3.01
N ILE A 112 18.00 1.94 3.50
CA ILE A 112 18.75 3.03 2.84
C ILE A 112 20.21 2.87 3.26
N PRO A 113 21.18 2.64 2.34
CA PRO A 113 22.59 2.67 2.69
C PRO A 113 22.96 4.06 3.22
N ALA A 114 23.82 4.07 4.25
CA ALA A 114 24.22 5.25 5.01
C ALA A 114 24.76 6.37 4.12
#